data_AF-A0A6P1F3U5-F1
#
_entry.id   AF-A0A6P1F3U5-F1
#
_cell.length_a   1.000
_cell.length_b   1.000
_cell.length_c   1.000
_cell.angle_alpha   90.00
_cell.angle_beta   90.00
_cell.angle_gamma   90.00
#
_symmetry.space_group_name_H-M   'P 1'
#
loop_
_entity.id
_entity.type
_entity.pdbx_description
1 polymer ?
#
loop_
_entity_poly.entity_id
_entity_poly.type
_entity_poly.pdbx_seq_one_letter_code
_entity_poly.pdbx_strand_id
1 'polypeptide(L)'
;MDGAAAIERADELWREGRRAAALNFLCAHVRRFPSEQPTRLALITRYREIGAPDQAGRWGLALDGQTSDFERDRAARLLAGAGLLARDLPKFLALPTADLPQQVRDLLPSVERYREQFHREHPENEPVPEDWRQFAATALWLLSAGLAGVVIVVVWGGALLGVQMTEFARWGGVVYVGVAALGCGAQGWWRLRSGPRARGWLWLVATALVTAGIVFIVATAAQNAGAIKFTWET
;
A
#
# COMPACT_ATOMS: atom_id res chain seq x y z
N MET A 1 -16.64 13.31 25.84
CA MET A 1 -17.62 14.07 25.05
C MET A 1 -18.61 13.05 24.56
N ASP A 2 -19.85 13.17 25.00
CA ASP A 2 -20.96 12.33 24.54
C ASP A 2 -21.39 12.73 23.12
N GLY A 3 -22.25 11.91 22.51
CA GLY A 3 -22.70 12.15 21.13
C GLY A 3 -23.44 13.47 20.94
N ALA A 4 -24.12 13.99 21.98
CA ALA A 4 -24.85 15.26 21.91
C ALA A 4 -23.90 16.46 21.81
N ALA A 5 -22.89 16.52 22.68
CA ALA A 5 -21.86 17.56 22.64
C ALA A 5 -21.05 17.50 21.32
N ALA A 6 -20.87 16.31 20.75
CA ALA A 6 -20.23 16.16 19.44
C ALA A 6 -21.07 16.76 18.31
N ILE A 7 -22.39 16.55 18.31
CA ILE A 7 -23.30 17.14 17.32
C ILE A 7 -23.31 18.66 17.46
N GLU A 8 -23.47 19.18 18.68
CA GLU A 8 -23.47 20.64 18.94
C GLU A 8 -22.18 21.29 18.45
N ARG A 9 -21.02 20.68 18.73
CA ARG A 9 -19.73 21.19 18.24
C ARG A 9 -19.63 21.17 16.72
N ALA A 10 -20.15 20.14 16.06
CA ALA A 10 -20.19 20.08 14.61
C ALA A 10 -21.13 21.15 14.02
N ASP A 11 -22.24 21.43 14.69
CA ASP A 11 -23.22 22.45 14.28
C ASP A 11 -22.69 23.87 14.44
N GLU A 12 -21.91 24.16 15.48
CA GLU A 12 -21.14 25.39 15.59
C GLU A 12 -20.20 25.58 14.40
N LEU A 13 -19.35 24.58 14.11
CA LEU A 13 -18.44 24.62 12.96
C LEU A 13 -19.20 24.80 11.65
N TRP A 14 -20.38 24.20 11.52
CA TRP A 14 -21.23 24.36 10.35
C TRP A 14 -21.75 25.79 10.20
N ARG A 15 -22.27 26.39 11.28
CA ARG A 15 -22.76 27.78 11.30
C ARG A 15 -21.64 28.80 11.04
N GLU A 16 -20.42 28.51 11.48
CA GLU A 16 -19.21 29.29 11.16
C GLU A 16 -18.78 29.17 9.68
N GLY A 17 -19.48 28.37 8.86
CA GLY A 17 -19.12 28.11 7.46
C GLY A 17 -18.00 27.09 7.28
N ARG A 18 -17.50 26.49 8.37
CA ARG A 18 -16.38 25.53 8.37
C ARG A 18 -16.87 24.11 8.11
N ARG A 19 -17.61 23.92 7.02
CA ARG A 19 -18.29 22.65 6.67
C ARG A 19 -17.36 21.43 6.64
N ALA A 20 -16.16 21.57 6.05
CA ALA A 20 -15.19 20.48 6.01
C ALA A 20 -14.70 20.06 7.40
N ALA A 21 -14.51 21.03 8.31
CA ALA A 21 -14.10 20.76 9.68
C ALA A 21 -15.20 20.02 10.46
N ALA A 22 -16.46 20.45 10.29
CA ALA A 22 -17.62 19.78 10.89
C ALA A 22 -17.76 18.32 10.43
N LEU A 23 -17.65 18.05 9.12
CA LEU A 23 -17.70 16.69 8.57
C LEU A 23 -16.55 15.82 9.07
N ASN A 24 -15.33 16.35 9.05
CA ASN A 24 -14.15 15.61 9.54
C ASN A 24 -14.28 15.27 11.03
N PHE A 25 -14.81 16.20 11.82
CA PHE A 25 -15.06 16.01 13.23
C PHE A 25 -16.10 14.90 13.48
N LEU A 26 -17.25 14.96 12.80
CA LEU A 26 -18.28 13.92 12.89
C LEU A 26 -17.76 12.56 12.40
N CYS A 27 -17.01 12.50 11.30
CA CYS A 27 -16.39 11.27 10.80
C CYS A 27 -15.44 10.65 11.83
N ALA A 28 -14.62 11.47 12.48
CA ALA A 28 -13.70 11.00 13.52
C ALA A 28 -14.47 10.46 14.74
N HIS A 29 -15.53 11.15 15.14
CA HIS A 29 -16.37 10.73 16.26
C HIS A 29 -17.09 9.41 15.97
N VAL A 30 -17.75 9.28 14.81
CA VAL A 30 -18.43 8.04 14.40
C VAL A 30 -17.45 6.87 14.30
N ARG A 31 -16.22 7.09 13.81
CA ARG A 31 -15.20 6.03 13.80
C ARG A 31 -14.77 5.59 15.19
N ARG A 32 -14.75 6.51 16.15
CA ARG A 32 -14.39 6.23 17.54
C ARG A 32 -15.53 5.57 18.32
N PHE A 33 -16.76 5.96 18.02
CA PHE A 33 -17.98 5.50 18.68
C PHE A 33 -19.01 5.04 17.65
N PRO A 34 -18.77 3.90 16.96
CA PRO A 34 -19.55 3.47 15.80
C PRO A 34 -21.01 3.11 16.13
N SER A 35 -21.31 2.79 17.39
CA SER A 35 -22.64 2.49 17.90
C SER A 35 -23.49 3.73 18.21
N GLU A 36 -22.92 4.94 18.21
CA GLU A 36 -23.66 6.18 18.47
C GLU A 36 -24.46 6.61 17.23
N GLN A 37 -25.68 6.11 17.13
CA GLN A 37 -26.58 6.39 16.01
C GLN A 37 -26.88 7.89 15.80
N PRO A 38 -27.13 8.71 16.85
CA PRO A 38 -27.44 10.13 16.66
C PRO A 38 -26.33 10.90 15.91
N THR A 39 -25.07 10.67 16.25
CA THR A 39 -23.94 11.35 15.58
C THR A 39 -23.79 10.88 14.14
N ARG A 40 -24.07 9.60 13.85
CA ARG A 40 -24.08 9.08 12.48
C ARG A 40 -25.22 9.68 11.65
N LEU A 41 -26.41 9.82 12.22
CA LEU A 41 -27.53 10.50 11.57
C LEU A 41 -27.21 11.96 11.27
N ALA A 42 -26.60 12.69 12.21
CA ALA A 42 -26.13 14.04 11.97
C ALA A 42 -25.13 14.09 10.79
N LEU A 43 -24.17 13.16 10.74
CA LEU A 43 -23.22 13.05 9.62
C LEU A 43 -23.90 12.81 8.27
N ILE A 44 -24.86 11.89 8.22
CA ILE A 44 -25.64 11.58 7.00
C ILE A 44 -26.39 12.82 6.53
N THR A 45 -27.08 13.51 7.44
CA THR A 45 -27.80 14.76 7.14
C THR A 45 -26.88 15.82 6.56
N ARG A 46 -25.68 16.03 7.14
CA ARG A 46 -24.71 17.01 6.63
C ARG A 46 -24.20 16.66 5.23
N TYR A 47 -24.01 15.38 4.91
CA TYR A 47 -23.66 14.98 3.54
C TYR A 47 -24.80 15.19 2.54
N ARG A 48 -26.05 14.97 2.95
CA ARG A 48 -27.23 15.28 2.12
C ARG A 48 -27.32 16.78 1.82
N GLU A 49 -27.09 17.62 2.84
CA GLU A 49 -27.14 19.09 2.70
C GLU A 49 -26.12 19.64 1.69
N ILE A 50 -25.00 18.96 1.48
CA ILE A 50 -23.99 19.36 0.49
C ILE A 50 -24.10 18.60 -0.84
N GLY A 51 -25.15 17.80 -1.03
CA GLY A 51 -25.36 17.04 -2.26
C GLY A 51 -24.34 15.93 -2.49
N ALA A 52 -23.89 15.25 -1.43
CA ALA A 52 -22.96 14.13 -1.48
C ALA A 52 -23.66 12.78 -1.18
N PRO A 53 -24.49 12.26 -2.11
CA PRO A 53 -25.32 11.06 -1.89
C PRO A 53 -24.49 9.78 -1.72
N ASP A 54 -23.29 9.72 -2.29
CA ASP A 54 -22.35 8.61 -2.13
C ASP A 54 -21.87 8.48 -0.68
N GLN A 55 -21.51 9.60 -0.05
CA GLN A 55 -21.08 9.64 1.35
C GLN A 55 -22.27 9.48 2.30
N ALA A 56 -23.41 10.13 2.02
CA ALA A 56 -24.64 9.93 2.80
C ALA A 56 -25.05 8.44 2.79
N GLY A 57 -25.03 7.80 1.62
CA GLY A 57 -25.25 6.38 1.45
C GLY A 57 -24.24 5.54 2.23
N ARG A 58 -22.94 5.78 2.06
CA ARG A 58 -21.86 5.06 2.77
C ARG A 58 -22.09 5.04 4.28
N TRP A 59 -22.31 6.20 4.89
CA TRP A 59 -22.48 6.28 6.34
C TRP A 59 -23.84 5.74 6.79
N GLY A 60 -24.86 5.86 5.94
CA GLY A 60 -26.21 5.34 6.16
C GLY A 60 -26.35 3.83 6.07
N LEU A 61 -25.52 3.13 5.30
CA LEU A 61 -25.57 1.66 5.16
C LEU A 61 -25.40 0.88 6.48
N ALA A 62 -24.89 1.53 7.52
CA ALA A 62 -24.78 0.97 8.86
C ALA A 62 -26.09 1.06 9.68
N LEU A 63 -27.10 1.79 9.20
CA LEU A 63 -28.37 2.04 9.87
C LEU A 63 -29.53 1.57 9.01
N ASP A 64 -30.35 0.70 9.57
CA ASP A 64 -31.49 0.15 8.84
C ASP A 64 -32.49 1.25 8.43
N GLY A 65 -33.02 1.16 7.21
CA GLY A 65 -33.93 2.14 6.60
C GLY A 65 -33.39 3.56 6.35
N GLN A 66 -32.10 3.86 6.60
CA GLN A 66 -31.60 5.25 6.51
C GLN A 66 -31.10 5.66 5.13
N THR A 67 -30.96 4.74 4.17
CA THR A 67 -30.48 5.05 2.81
C THR A 67 -31.58 4.91 1.78
N SER A 68 -31.72 5.90 0.90
CA SER A 68 -32.55 5.80 -0.31
C SER A 68 -31.91 4.90 -1.38
N ASP A 69 -32.69 4.45 -2.36
CA ASP A 69 -32.19 3.68 -3.51
C ASP A 69 -31.08 4.40 -4.26
N PHE A 70 -31.24 5.71 -4.45
CA PHE A 70 -30.24 6.55 -5.11
C PHE A 70 -28.93 6.64 -4.30
N GLU A 71 -29.01 6.83 -2.99
CA GLU A 71 -27.83 6.84 -2.11
C GLU A 71 -27.15 5.46 -2.07
N ARG A 72 -27.91 4.37 -2.09
CA ARG A 72 -27.38 3.00 -2.18
C ARG A 72 -26.61 2.79 -3.47
N ASP A 73 -27.17 3.20 -4.61
CA ASP A 73 -26.47 3.13 -5.90
C ASP A 73 -25.15 3.91 -5.90
N ARG A 74 -25.19 5.15 -5.41
CA ARG A 74 -24.00 6.02 -5.34
C ARG A 74 -22.94 5.46 -4.38
N ALA A 75 -23.36 4.92 -3.23
CA ALA A 75 -22.47 4.23 -2.31
C ALA A 75 -21.87 2.97 -2.94
N ALA A 76 -22.61 2.21 -3.75
CA ALA A 76 -22.09 1.03 -4.43
C ALA A 76 -20.94 1.40 -5.38
N ARG A 77 -21.13 2.46 -6.18
CA ARG A 77 -20.09 3.01 -7.07
C ARG A 77 -18.85 3.48 -6.29
N LEU A 78 -19.07 4.17 -5.17
CA LEU A 78 -17.98 4.60 -4.28
C LEU A 78 -17.19 3.39 -3.75
N LEU A 79 -17.87 2.35 -3.28
CA LEU A 79 -17.24 1.13 -2.77
C LEU A 79 -16.51 0.35 -3.86
N ALA A 80 -17.05 0.34 -5.07
CA ALA A 80 -16.41 -0.26 -6.23
C ALA A 80 -15.10 0.47 -6.57
N GLY A 81 -15.15 1.80 -6.68
CA GLY A 81 -13.98 2.63 -6.98
C GLY A 81 -12.92 2.65 -5.88
N ALA A 82 -13.31 2.43 -4.62
CA ALA A 82 -12.38 2.35 -3.49
C ALA A 82 -11.50 1.07 -3.48
N GLY A 83 -11.82 0.06 -4.28
CA GLY A 83 -11.02 -1.17 -4.40
C GLY A 83 -10.91 -1.99 -3.11
N LEU A 84 -11.88 -1.86 -2.19
CA LEU A 84 -11.83 -2.50 -0.88
C LEU A 84 -12.09 -4.00 -0.95
N LEU A 85 -11.31 -4.79 -0.22
CA LEU A 85 -11.61 -6.21 -0.01
C LEU A 85 -12.79 -6.35 0.96
N ALA A 86 -13.57 -7.43 0.84
CA ALA A 86 -14.73 -7.67 1.70
C ALA A 86 -14.39 -7.62 3.20
N ARG A 87 -13.19 -8.09 3.58
CA ARG A 87 -12.68 -8.05 4.96
C ARG A 87 -12.44 -6.64 5.51
N ASP A 88 -12.21 -5.66 4.64
CA ASP A 88 -11.91 -4.27 5.03
C ASP A 88 -13.19 -3.41 5.12
N LEU A 89 -14.30 -3.95 4.61
CA LEU A 89 -15.57 -3.23 4.50
C LEU A 89 -16.17 -2.82 5.85
N PRO A 90 -16.17 -3.66 6.91
CA PRO A 90 -16.68 -3.24 8.22
C PRO A 90 -15.95 -2.02 8.78
N LYS A 91 -14.62 -2.02 8.65
CA LYS A 91 -13.77 -0.90 9.08
C LYS A 91 -14.02 0.35 8.23
N PHE A 92 -14.18 0.19 6.92
CA PHE A 92 -14.43 1.32 6.01
C PHE A 92 -15.78 2.02 6.27
N LEU A 93 -16.81 1.24 6.58
CA LEU A 93 -18.16 1.73 6.93
C LEU A 93 -18.27 2.17 8.40
N ALA A 94 -17.19 1.97 9.18
CA ALA A 94 -17.13 2.17 10.62
C ALA A 94 -18.28 1.43 11.34
N LEU A 95 -18.47 0.15 11.06
CA LEU A 95 -19.52 -0.65 11.70
C LEU A 95 -19.20 -0.90 13.18
N PRO A 96 -20.22 -1.02 14.05
CA PRO A 96 -20.03 -1.33 15.46
C PRO A 96 -19.54 -2.77 15.69
N THR A 97 -19.87 -3.68 14.76
CA THR A 97 -19.44 -5.08 14.77
C THR A 97 -18.70 -5.40 13.46
N ALA A 98 -17.94 -6.50 13.45
CA ALA A 98 -17.28 -6.98 12.24
C ALA A 98 -18.28 -7.56 11.22
N ASP A 99 -19.48 -7.92 11.66
CA ASP A 99 -20.51 -8.49 10.81
C ASP A 99 -21.14 -7.44 9.91
N LEU A 100 -21.33 -7.79 8.64
CA LEU A 100 -21.96 -6.91 7.68
C LEU A 100 -23.49 -6.93 7.84
N PRO A 101 -24.15 -5.77 8.02
CA PRO A 101 -25.59 -5.64 7.96
C PRO A 101 -26.14 -6.19 6.65
N GLN A 102 -27.38 -6.70 6.68
CA GLN A 102 -28.01 -7.29 5.49
C GLN A 102 -28.03 -6.31 4.31
N GLN A 103 -28.33 -5.03 4.54
CA GLN A 103 -28.30 -4.01 3.50
C GLN A 103 -26.95 -3.87 2.79
N VAL A 104 -25.84 -4.05 3.53
CA VAL A 104 -24.50 -4.02 2.93
C VAL A 104 -24.27 -5.27 2.10
N ARG A 105 -24.70 -6.44 2.59
CA ARG A 105 -24.61 -7.71 1.87
C ARG A 105 -25.39 -7.67 0.56
N ASP A 106 -26.61 -7.14 0.58
CA ASP A 106 -27.48 -6.99 -0.59
C ASP A 106 -26.87 -6.03 -1.63
N LEU A 107 -26.00 -5.12 -1.20
CA LEU A 107 -25.31 -4.18 -2.09
C LEU A 107 -24.11 -4.79 -2.80
N LEU A 108 -23.50 -5.85 -2.26
CA LEU A 108 -22.26 -6.43 -2.80
C LEU A 108 -22.34 -6.85 -4.27
N PRO A 109 -23.44 -7.47 -4.78
CA PRO A 109 -23.57 -7.77 -6.20
C PRO A 109 -23.51 -6.53 -7.10
N SER A 110 -24.06 -5.39 -6.65
CA SER A 110 -23.99 -4.12 -7.38
C SER A 110 -22.59 -3.53 -7.35
N VAL A 111 -21.89 -3.63 -6.21
CA VAL A 111 -20.48 -3.21 -6.09
C VAL A 111 -19.61 -3.98 -7.08
N GLU A 112 -19.78 -5.29 -7.19
CA GLU A 112 -18.99 -6.12 -8.10
C GLU A 112 -19.27 -5.78 -9.57
N ARG A 113 -20.55 -5.61 -9.94
CA ARG A 113 -20.93 -5.14 -11.27
C ARG A 113 -20.25 -3.81 -11.63
N TYR A 114 -20.18 -2.87 -10.70
CA TYR A 114 -19.51 -1.59 -10.92
C TYR A 114 -17.99 -1.73 -11.01
N ARG A 115 -17.37 -2.66 -10.28
CA ARG A 115 -15.92 -2.94 -10.43
C ARG A 115 -15.61 -3.49 -11.81
N GLU A 116 -16.39 -4.45 -12.29
CA GLU A 116 -16.25 -4.98 -13.65
C GLU A 116 -16.44 -3.90 -14.71
N GLN A 117 -17.38 -2.98 -14.49
CA GLN A 117 -17.59 -1.84 -15.38
C GLN A 117 -16.39 -0.90 -15.38
N PHE A 118 -15.90 -0.48 -14.20
CA PHE A 118 -14.72 0.38 -14.10
C PHE A 118 -13.47 -0.27 -14.67
N HIS A 119 -13.32 -1.58 -14.51
CA HIS A 119 -12.20 -2.33 -15.08
C HIS A 119 -12.27 -2.36 -16.62
N ARG A 120 -13.47 -2.50 -17.20
CA ARG A 120 -13.67 -2.40 -18.65
C ARG A 120 -13.42 -1.00 -19.19
N GLU A 121 -13.81 0.04 -18.46
CA GLU A 121 -13.64 1.45 -18.85
C GLU A 121 -12.18 1.93 -18.68
N HIS A 122 -11.43 1.36 -17.75
CA HIS A 122 -10.04 1.73 -17.43
C HIS A 122 -9.13 0.50 -17.27
N PRO A 123 -8.79 -0.18 -18.38
CA PRO A 123 -7.96 -1.39 -18.34
C PRO A 123 -6.56 -1.13 -17.78
N GLU A 124 -6.00 0.07 -17.95
CA GLU A 124 -4.69 0.43 -17.37
C GLU A 124 -4.65 0.51 -15.83
N ASN A 125 -5.80 0.55 -15.16
CA ASN A 125 -5.89 0.61 -13.69
C ASN A 125 -5.97 -0.78 -13.03
N GLU A 126 -5.74 -1.85 -13.79
CA GLU A 126 -5.68 -3.20 -13.23
C GLU A 126 -4.61 -3.25 -12.14
N PRO A 127 -4.97 -3.55 -10.88
CA PRO A 127 -3.97 -3.71 -9.83
C PRO A 127 -3.07 -4.86 -10.25
N VAL A 128 -1.80 -4.54 -10.59
CA VAL A 128 -0.79 -5.53 -10.99
C VAL A 128 -0.93 -6.75 -10.09
N PRO A 129 -1.23 -7.95 -10.65
CA PRO A 129 -1.53 -9.13 -9.88
C PRO A 129 -0.49 -9.34 -8.80
N GLU A 130 -0.93 -9.69 -7.58
CA GLU A 130 -0.02 -9.96 -6.46
C GLU A 130 1.03 -11.02 -6.85
N ASP A 131 0.63 -11.96 -7.70
CA ASP A 131 1.46 -12.98 -8.33
C ASP A 131 2.57 -12.42 -9.21
N TRP A 132 2.34 -11.35 -9.98
CA TRP A 132 3.37 -10.76 -10.84
C TRP A 132 4.49 -10.12 -10.03
N ARG A 133 4.17 -9.59 -8.85
CA ARG A 133 5.15 -8.95 -7.97
C ARG A 133 5.96 -9.97 -7.19
N GLN A 134 5.33 -11.06 -6.73
CA GLN A 134 6.05 -12.21 -6.19
C GLN A 134 6.91 -12.88 -7.25
N PHE A 135 6.41 -12.97 -8.48
CA PHE A 135 7.16 -13.43 -9.64
C PHE A 135 8.37 -12.53 -9.91
N ALA A 136 8.22 -11.21 -9.93
CA ALA A 136 9.33 -10.28 -10.13
C ALA A 136 10.39 -10.38 -9.03
N ALA A 137 9.98 -10.49 -7.76
CA ALA A 137 10.92 -10.69 -6.65
C ALA A 137 11.66 -12.04 -6.77
N THR A 138 10.94 -13.11 -7.11
CA THR A 138 11.52 -14.45 -7.32
C THR A 138 12.46 -14.46 -8.52
N ALA A 139 12.08 -13.81 -9.62
CA ALA A 139 12.89 -13.65 -10.82
C ALA A 139 14.17 -12.87 -10.50
N LEU A 140 14.11 -11.81 -9.69
CA LEU A 140 15.31 -11.08 -9.25
C LEU A 140 16.25 -11.97 -8.42
N TRP A 141 15.69 -12.79 -7.52
CA TRP A 141 16.48 -13.75 -6.72
C TRP A 141 17.13 -14.81 -7.60
N LEU A 142 16.40 -15.37 -8.56
CA LEU A 142 16.92 -16.35 -9.51
C LEU A 142 18.00 -15.74 -10.42
N LEU A 143 17.80 -14.50 -10.88
CA LEU A 143 18.76 -13.78 -11.71
C LEU A 143 20.03 -13.44 -10.92
N SER A 144 19.90 -13.06 -9.65
CA SER A 144 21.02 -12.87 -8.73
C SER A 144 21.79 -14.18 -8.51
N ALA A 145 21.10 -15.29 -8.22
CA ALA A 145 21.73 -16.60 -8.05
C ALA A 145 22.42 -17.09 -9.35
N GLY A 146 21.79 -16.90 -10.49
CA GLY A 146 22.36 -17.22 -11.80
C GLY A 146 23.62 -16.42 -12.11
N LEU A 147 23.60 -15.12 -11.82
CA LEU A 147 24.76 -14.24 -11.99
C LEU A 147 25.91 -14.67 -11.08
N ALA A 148 25.64 -15.04 -9.83
CA ALA A 148 26.66 -15.57 -8.93
C ALA A 148 27.29 -16.86 -9.50
N GLY A 149 26.47 -17.77 -10.02
CA GLY A 149 26.94 -18.99 -10.69
C GLY A 149 27.87 -18.69 -11.86
N VAL A 150 27.50 -17.75 -12.73
CA VAL A 150 28.34 -17.32 -13.87
C VAL A 150 29.67 -16.74 -13.39
N VAL A 151 29.65 -15.84 -12.40
CA VAL A 151 30.87 -15.25 -11.84
C VAL A 151 31.78 -16.33 -11.27
N ILE A 152 31.24 -17.28 -10.51
CA ILE A 152 32.00 -18.41 -9.94
C ILE A 152 32.65 -19.24 -11.06
N VAL A 153 31.88 -19.64 -12.08
CA VAL A 153 32.39 -20.46 -13.20
C VAL A 153 33.50 -19.74 -13.97
N VAL A 154 33.34 -18.45 -14.27
CA VAL A 154 34.35 -17.67 -14.99
C VAL A 154 35.63 -17.51 -14.16
N VAL A 155 35.51 -17.20 -12.87
CA VAL A 155 36.65 -17.05 -11.96
C VAL A 155 37.41 -18.37 -11.81
N TRP A 156 36.70 -19.48 -11.58
CA TRP A 156 37.31 -20.80 -11.46
C TRP A 156 37.92 -21.28 -12.78
N GLY A 157 37.23 -21.08 -13.90
CA GLY A 157 37.74 -21.43 -15.23
C GLY A 157 39.01 -20.64 -15.58
N GLY A 158 39.03 -19.33 -15.31
CA GLY A 158 40.22 -18.50 -15.49
C GLY A 158 41.39 -18.92 -14.59
N ALA A 159 41.11 -19.27 -13.33
CA ALA A 159 42.13 -19.77 -12.41
C ALA A 159 42.76 -21.09 -12.89
N LEU A 160 41.95 -22.01 -13.44
CA LEU A 160 42.46 -23.26 -14.03
C LEU A 160 43.34 -23.02 -15.27
N LEU A 161 43.12 -21.92 -15.98
CA LEU A 161 43.93 -21.48 -17.12
C LEU A 161 45.15 -20.62 -16.72
N GLY A 162 45.37 -20.42 -15.42
CA GLY A 162 46.48 -19.60 -14.90
C GLY A 162 46.30 -18.09 -15.11
N VAL A 163 45.09 -17.63 -15.43
CA VAL A 163 44.78 -16.20 -15.65
C VAL A 163 44.37 -15.55 -14.33
N GLN A 164 44.89 -14.36 -14.04
CA GLN A 164 44.45 -13.58 -12.88
C GLN A 164 43.04 -13.01 -13.12
N MET A 165 42.05 -13.53 -12.39
CA MET A 165 40.63 -13.12 -12.49
C MET A 165 40.18 -12.22 -11.33
N THR A 166 41.10 -11.66 -10.55
CA THR A 166 40.80 -10.96 -9.30
C THR A 166 39.93 -9.72 -9.52
N GLU A 167 40.19 -8.93 -10.56
CA GLU A 167 39.36 -7.75 -10.89
C GLU A 167 37.95 -8.14 -11.34
N PHE A 168 37.84 -9.20 -12.15
CA PHE A 168 36.54 -9.71 -12.59
C PHE A 168 35.72 -10.25 -11.42
N ALA A 169 36.34 -10.97 -10.48
CA ALA A 169 35.70 -11.46 -9.28
C ALA A 169 35.15 -10.31 -8.41
N ARG A 170 35.93 -9.23 -8.26
CA ARG A 170 35.54 -8.05 -7.47
C ARG A 170 34.34 -7.34 -8.07
N TRP A 171 34.39 -7.02 -9.36
CA TRP A 171 33.28 -6.37 -10.05
C TRP A 171 32.05 -7.27 -10.18
N GLY A 172 32.24 -8.57 -10.44
CA GLY A 172 31.16 -9.55 -10.43
C GLY A 172 30.45 -9.63 -9.09
N GLY A 173 31.20 -9.58 -7.98
CA GLY A 173 30.65 -9.49 -6.62
C GLY A 173 29.82 -8.22 -6.39
N VAL A 174 30.32 -7.06 -6.82
CA VAL A 174 29.58 -5.78 -6.69
C VAL A 174 28.26 -5.82 -7.46
N VAL A 175 28.26 -6.31 -8.70
CA VAL A 175 27.04 -6.42 -9.50
C VAL A 175 26.05 -7.40 -8.87
N TYR A 176 26.52 -8.57 -8.43
CA TYR A 176 25.69 -9.56 -7.73
C TYR A 176 25.00 -8.99 -6.48
N VAL A 177 25.77 -8.35 -5.60
CA VAL A 177 25.25 -7.74 -4.37
C VAL A 177 24.29 -6.58 -4.68
N GLY A 178 24.55 -5.81 -5.74
CA GLY A 178 23.67 -4.74 -6.21
C GLY A 178 22.30 -5.25 -6.66
N VAL A 179 22.27 -6.32 -7.48
CA VAL A 179 21.01 -6.94 -7.91
C VAL A 179 20.24 -7.52 -6.72
N ALA A 180 20.94 -8.16 -5.76
CA ALA A 180 20.31 -8.65 -4.54
C ALA A 180 19.71 -7.52 -3.69
N ALA A 181 20.41 -6.39 -3.57
CA ALA A 181 19.92 -5.21 -2.82
C ALA A 181 18.63 -4.63 -3.41
N LEU A 182 18.51 -4.60 -4.75
CA LEU A 182 17.29 -4.19 -5.44
C LEU A 182 16.12 -5.11 -5.11
N GLY A 183 16.35 -6.43 -5.06
CA GLY A 183 15.36 -7.43 -4.66
C GLY A 183 14.87 -7.20 -3.23
N CYS A 184 15.80 -7.02 -2.29
CA CYS A 184 15.50 -6.67 -0.90
C CYS A 184 14.70 -5.36 -0.78
N GLY A 185 15.05 -4.34 -1.58
CA GLY A 185 14.41 -3.03 -1.54
C GLY A 185 12.97 -3.08 -2.02
N ALA A 186 12.74 -3.77 -3.15
CA ALA A 186 11.40 -4.01 -3.69
C ALA A 186 10.52 -4.79 -2.68
N GLN A 187 11.08 -5.82 -2.04
CA GLN A 187 10.37 -6.64 -1.06
C GLN A 187 10.07 -5.89 0.25
N GLY A 188 11.00 -5.05 0.71
CA GLY A 188 10.83 -4.21 1.90
C GLY A 188 9.78 -3.12 1.72
N TRP A 189 9.83 -2.41 0.59
CA TRP A 189 8.84 -1.40 0.23
C TRP A 189 7.42 -1.97 0.16
N TRP A 190 7.28 -3.18 -0.41
CA TRP A 190 6.00 -3.87 -0.47
C TRP A 190 5.47 -4.24 0.91
N ARG A 191 6.30 -4.86 1.78
CA ARG A 191 5.87 -5.23 3.14
C ARG A 191 5.46 -4.03 3.99
N LEU A 192 6.02 -2.86 3.72
CA LEU A 192 5.61 -1.60 4.35
C LEU A 192 4.21 -1.15 3.94
N ARG A 193 3.79 -1.42 2.70
CA ARG A 193 2.45 -1.10 2.20
C ARG A 193 1.39 -2.15 2.54
N SER A 194 1.75 -3.43 2.49
CA SER A 194 0.77 -4.53 2.53
C SER A 194 0.75 -5.32 3.83
N GLY A 195 1.70 -5.12 4.74
CA GLY A 195 1.88 -5.99 5.90
C GLY A 195 2.42 -5.28 7.16
N PRO A 196 2.92 -6.06 8.14
CA PRO A 196 3.45 -5.52 9.38
C PRO A 196 4.69 -4.65 9.10
N ARG A 197 4.54 -3.34 9.35
CA ARG A 197 5.54 -2.30 9.08
C ARG A 197 6.95 -2.63 9.60
N ALA A 198 7.03 -3.31 10.75
CA ALA A 198 8.30 -3.72 11.35
C ALA A 198 9.15 -4.60 10.42
N ARG A 199 8.54 -5.56 9.71
CA ARG A 199 9.28 -6.40 8.76
C ARG A 199 9.67 -5.63 7.50
N GLY A 200 8.84 -4.70 7.03
CA GLY A 200 9.17 -3.85 5.89
C GLY A 200 10.38 -2.95 6.16
N TRP A 201 10.45 -2.36 7.37
CA TRP A 201 11.60 -1.57 7.81
C TRP A 201 12.90 -2.38 7.87
N LEU A 202 12.86 -3.61 8.37
CA LEU A 202 14.05 -4.48 8.43
C LEU A 202 14.69 -4.66 7.04
N TRP A 203 13.87 -4.92 6.03
CA TRP A 203 14.33 -5.09 4.64
C TRP A 203 14.88 -3.80 4.04
N LEU A 204 14.23 -2.65 4.28
CA LEU A 204 14.73 -1.37 3.79
C LEU A 204 16.05 -0.96 4.45
N VAL A 205 16.22 -1.21 5.75
CA VAL A 205 17.49 -0.96 6.45
C VAL A 205 18.60 -1.83 5.86
N ALA A 206 18.33 -3.12 5.63
CA ALA A 206 19.29 -4.01 4.99
C ALA A 206 19.69 -3.51 3.58
N THR A 207 18.71 -3.11 2.75
CA THR A 207 18.99 -2.52 1.44
C THR A 207 19.83 -1.25 1.55
N ALA A 208 19.49 -0.33 2.45
CA ALA A 208 20.22 0.92 2.61
C ALA A 208 21.69 0.70 3.00
N LEU A 209 21.96 -0.24 3.93
CA LEU A 209 23.32 -0.60 4.33
C LEU A 209 24.12 -1.20 3.17
N VAL A 210 23.50 -2.11 2.40
CA VAL A 210 24.15 -2.73 1.24
C VAL A 210 24.43 -1.70 0.14
N THR A 211 23.46 -0.85 -0.19
CA THR A 211 23.64 0.22 -1.17
C THR A 211 24.73 1.20 -0.76
N ALA A 212 24.78 1.60 0.53
CA ALA A 212 25.85 2.45 1.05
C ALA A 212 27.24 1.79 0.90
N GLY A 213 27.35 0.49 1.19
CA GLY A 213 28.57 -0.29 0.98
C GLY A 213 29.00 -0.33 -0.49
N ILE A 214 28.06 -0.55 -1.42
CA ILE A 214 28.34 -0.53 -2.87
C ILE A 214 28.83 0.85 -3.31
N VAL A 215 28.14 1.93 -2.90
CA VAL A 215 28.52 3.30 -3.24
C VAL A 215 29.93 3.61 -2.74
N PHE A 216 30.26 3.17 -1.52
CA PHE A 216 31.61 3.30 -0.98
C PHE A 216 32.66 2.55 -1.81
N ILE A 217 32.40 1.28 -2.17
CA ILE A 217 33.30 0.49 -3.01
C ILE A 217 33.49 1.14 -4.39
N VAL A 218 32.42 1.61 -5.03
CA VAL A 218 32.50 2.26 -6.36
C VAL A 218 33.25 3.59 -6.27
N ALA A 219 32.99 4.39 -5.22
CA ALA A 219 33.68 5.67 -5.02
C ALA A 219 35.19 5.46 -4.80
N THR A 220 35.57 4.46 -4.00
CA THR A 220 36.99 4.12 -3.79
C THR A 220 37.64 3.57 -5.06
N ALA A 221 36.92 2.78 -5.87
CA ALA A 221 37.42 2.30 -7.15
C ALA A 221 37.63 3.46 -8.15
N ALA A 222 36.72 4.43 -8.19
CA ALA A 222 36.83 5.61 -9.06
C ALA A 222 38.08 6.44 -8.74
N GLN A 223 38.47 6.51 -7.46
CA GLN A 223 39.70 7.17 -7.02
C GLN A 223 40.98 6.37 -7.40
N ASN A 224 40.83 5.07 -7.66
CA ASN A 224 41.92 4.13 -7.96
C ASN A 224 41.93 3.68 -9.44
N ALA A 225 41.56 4.59 -10.37
CA ALA A 225 41.51 4.32 -11.82
C ALA A 225 40.62 3.11 -12.22
N GLY A 226 39.59 2.81 -11.43
CA GLY A 226 38.66 1.71 -11.68
C GLY A 226 39.03 0.39 -10.98
N ALA A 227 40.18 0.32 -10.30
CA ALA A 227 40.58 -0.86 -9.54
C ALA A 227 40.01 -0.82 -8.11
N ILE A 228 39.26 -1.86 -7.72
CA ILE A 228 38.86 -2.07 -6.33
C ILE A 228 40.08 -2.64 -5.60
N LYS A 229 40.74 -1.88 -4.71
CA LYS A 229 41.88 -2.36 -3.91
C LYS A 229 41.49 -2.49 -2.44
N PHE A 230 41.95 -3.55 -1.81
CA PHE A 230 41.73 -3.76 -0.38
C PHE A 230 42.95 -3.38 0.43
N THR A 231 42.73 -2.92 1.66
CA THR A 231 43.78 -2.35 2.53
C THR A 231 44.86 -3.34 2.97
N TRP A 232 44.66 -4.65 2.76
CA TRP A 232 45.65 -5.69 3.02
C TRP A 232 46.52 -6.02 1.80
N GLU A 233 46.29 -5.38 0.65
CA GLU A 233 47.04 -5.60 -0.60
C GLU A 233 48.17 -4.57 -0.82
N THR A 234 48.41 -3.74 0.19
CA THR A 234 49.51 -2.76 0.27
C THR A 234 50.62 -3.25 1.18
#